data_AF-A0A147B993-F1
#
_entry.id   AF-A0A147B993-F1
#
_cell.length_a   1.000
_cell.length_b   1.000
_cell.length_c   1.000
_cell.angle_alpha   90.00
_cell.angle_beta   90.00
_cell.angle_gamma   90.00
#
_symmetry.space_group_name_H-M   'P 1'
#
loop_
_entity.id
_entity.type
_entity.pdbx_description
1 polymer ?
#
loop_
_entity_poly.entity_id
_entity_poly.type
_entity_poly.pdbx_seq_one_letter_code
_entity_poly.pdbx_strand_id
1 'polypeptide(L)'
;NAQKLSFCSRERTLLDAPTVHGRMFVIAWDSGLDAVDDVAVQLVMVAVQTQIKNMLMAVFSRRNAYKIREGRFQHAVGCAAPNPYLRSSKNVSNFMSESHATTISSTGEHIPSFLPTVDWAESEAALQDACDPVERPRLPPVSALDLVEALKVHKGVIPSHTVYAKNMERALATLWHPSHEELEQEQIRSQEEAIKSKLIAEQHAVIW
;
A
#
# COMPACT_ATOMS: atom_id res chain seq x y z
N ASN A 1 -20.27 -24.15 -13.22
CA ASN A 1 -20.60 -22.90 -13.95
C ASN A 1 -20.11 -21.66 -13.22
N ALA A 2 -18.78 -21.45 -13.16
CA ALA A 2 -18.18 -20.23 -12.64
C ALA A 2 -17.81 -19.31 -13.81
N GLN A 3 -18.81 -18.67 -14.42
CA GLN A 3 -18.56 -17.74 -15.52
C GLN A 3 -17.81 -16.49 -14.99
N LYS A 4 -16.57 -16.34 -15.46
CA LYS A 4 -15.78 -15.11 -15.64
C LYS A 4 -16.24 -13.85 -14.88
N LEU A 5 -15.98 -13.81 -13.57
CA LEU A 5 -15.75 -12.54 -12.85
C LEU A 5 -14.31 -12.05 -13.09
N SER A 6 -13.88 -11.96 -14.36
CA SER A 6 -12.48 -11.69 -14.72
C SER A 6 -12.25 -10.31 -15.34
N PHE A 7 -13.24 -9.41 -15.32
CA PHE A 7 -13.10 -8.09 -15.98
C PHE A 7 -11.95 -7.29 -15.35
N CYS A 8 -12.02 -7.00 -14.05
CA CYS A 8 -10.93 -6.31 -13.33
C CYS A 8 -9.60 -7.09 -13.36
N SER A 9 -9.65 -8.42 -13.32
CA SER A 9 -8.44 -9.25 -13.37
C SER A 9 -7.75 -9.23 -14.74
N ARG A 10 -8.50 -9.03 -15.83
CA ARG A 10 -7.99 -8.99 -17.21
C ARG A 10 -7.58 -7.59 -17.61
N GLU A 11 -8.39 -6.59 -17.29
CA GLU A 11 -8.17 -5.20 -17.67
C GLU A 11 -7.19 -4.49 -16.71
N ARG A 12 -6.93 -5.07 -15.52
CA ARG A 12 -6.04 -4.52 -14.48
C ARG A 12 -6.40 -3.09 -14.06
N THR A 13 -7.64 -2.70 -14.29
CA THR A 13 -8.23 -1.41 -13.91
C THR A 13 -9.46 -1.66 -13.05
N LEU A 14 -9.83 -0.63 -12.28
CA LEU A 14 -11.13 -0.59 -11.64
C LEU A 14 -12.22 -0.38 -12.70
N LEU A 15 -13.44 -0.79 -12.38
CA LEU A 15 -14.57 -0.66 -13.30
C LEU A 15 -14.98 0.80 -13.47
N ASP A 16 -15.29 1.17 -14.70
CA ASP A 16 -15.86 2.48 -15.01
C ASP A 16 -17.34 2.56 -14.61
N ALA A 17 -17.82 3.78 -14.37
CA ALA A 17 -19.20 4.08 -13.99
C ALA A 17 -20.27 3.36 -14.85
N PRO A 18 -20.24 3.38 -16.20
CA PRO A 18 -21.27 2.69 -17.00
C PRO A 18 -21.25 1.17 -16.82
N THR A 19 -20.08 0.58 -16.58
CA THR A 19 -19.96 -0.87 -16.38
C THR A 19 -20.47 -1.28 -15.00
N VAL A 20 -20.24 -0.45 -13.98
CA VAL A 20 -20.83 -0.62 -12.65
C VAL A 20 -22.34 -0.44 -12.70
N HIS A 21 -22.83 0.61 -13.37
CA HIS A 21 -24.26 0.88 -13.54
C HIS A 21 -25.00 -0.30 -14.18
N GLY A 22 -24.54 -0.79 -15.33
CA GLY A 22 -25.17 -1.92 -16.00
C GLY A 22 -25.19 -3.20 -15.15
N ARG A 23 -24.13 -3.45 -14.36
CA ARG A 23 -24.08 -4.59 -13.43
C ARG A 23 -25.04 -4.41 -12.26
N MET A 24 -25.08 -3.22 -11.68
CA MET A 24 -26.02 -2.89 -10.60
C MET A 24 -27.46 -3.00 -11.10
N PHE A 25 -27.75 -2.58 -12.34
CA PHE A 25 -29.07 -2.69 -12.96
C PHE A 25 -29.52 -4.15 -13.10
N VAL A 26 -28.66 -5.04 -13.61
CA VAL A 26 -28.99 -6.48 -13.70
C VAL A 26 -29.26 -7.08 -12.32
N ILE A 27 -28.45 -6.75 -11.31
CA ILE A 27 -28.65 -7.25 -9.94
C ILE A 27 -29.93 -6.68 -9.31
N ALA A 28 -30.23 -5.40 -9.56
CA ALA A 28 -31.45 -4.74 -9.11
C ALA A 28 -32.67 -5.42 -9.73
N TRP A 29 -32.65 -5.65 -11.04
CA TRP A 29 -33.69 -6.37 -11.77
C TRP A 29 -33.92 -7.78 -11.22
N ASP A 30 -32.84 -8.56 -11.01
CA ASP A 30 -32.91 -9.90 -10.40
C ASP A 30 -33.49 -9.86 -8.98
N SER A 31 -33.36 -8.73 -8.29
CA SER A 31 -33.91 -8.48 -6.95
C SER A 31 -35.32 -7.87 -6.97
N GLY A 32 -35.93 -7.68 -8.16
CA GLY A 32 -37.26 -7.10 -8.33
C GLY A 32 -37.33 -5.55 -8.29
N LEU A 33 -36.21 -4.88 -8.53
CA LEU A 33 -36.11 -3.42 -8.63
C LEU A 33 -35.98 -2.99 -10.10
N ASP A 34 -36.72 -1.94 -10.49
CA ASP A 34 -36.81 -1.53 -11.91
C ASP A 34 -35.71 -0.57 -12.36
N ALA A 35 -35.02 0.12 -11.44
CA ALA A 35 -34.06 1.16 -11.77
C ALA A 35 -32.92 1.28 -10.76
N VAL A 36 -31.79 1.83 -11.21
CA VAL A 36 -30.61 2.16 -10.40
C VAL A 36 -30.26 3.63 -10.64
N ASP A 37 -30.14 4.38 -9.54
CA ASP A 37 -29.74 5.78 -9.56
C ASP A 37 -28.21 5.93 -9.72
N ASP A 38 -27.79 6.98 -10.43
CA ASP A 38 -26.38 7.26 -10.70
C ASP A 38 -25.62 7.58 -9.41
N VAL A 39 -26.28 8.17 -8.41
CA VAL A 39 -25.67 8.45 -7.10
C VAL A 39 -25.27 7.16 -6.39
N ALA A 40 -26.08 6.10 -6.51
CA ALA A 40 -25.77 4.80 -5.92
C ALA A 40 -24.53 4.18 -6.59
N VAL A 41 -24.40 4.33 -7.90
CA VAL A 41 -23.22 3.88 -8.66
C VAL A 41 -21.96 4.59 -8.19
N GLN A 42 -22.00 5.92 -8.05
CA GLN A 42 -20.87 6.70 -7.57
C GLN A 42 -20.48 6.32 -6.13
N LEU A 43 -21.46 6.09 -5.27
CA LEU A 43 -21.21 5.66 -3.89
C LEU A 43 -20.48 4.31 -3.84
N VAL A 44 -20.89 3.34 -4.68
CA VAL A 44 -20.22 2.04 -4.81
C VAL A 44 -18.79 2.20 -5.32
N MET A 45 -18.56 3.04 -6.33
CA MET A 45 -17.22 3.30 -6.84
C MET A 45 -16.28 3.89 -5.77
N VAL A 46 -16.76 4.88 -5.02
CA VAL A 46 -16.00 5.50 -3.92
C VAL A 46 -15.76 4.49 -2.79
N ALA A 47 -16.75 3.66 -2.46
CA ALA A 47 -16.61 2.62 -1.44
C ALA A 47 -15.53 1.59 -1.84
N VAL A 48 -15.53 1.13 -3.09
CA VAL A 48 -14.51 0.19 -3.61
C VAL A 48 -13.12 0.84 -3.58
N GLN A 49 -13.00 2.09 -4.03
CA GLN A 49 -11.73 2.80 -3.99
C GLN A 49 -11.21 2.94 -2.56
N THR A 50 -12.07 3.28 -1.61
CA THR A 50 -11.73 3.41 -0.19
C THR A 50 -11.33 2.06 0.39
N GLN A 51 -12.04 0.99 0.04
CA GLN A 51 -11.73 -0.37 0.48
C GLN A 51 -10.33 -0.81 0.02
N ILE A 52 -9.98 -0.54 -1.25
CA ILE A 52 -8.65 -0.88 -1.79
C ILE A 52 -7.56 -0.05 -1.12
N LYS A 53 -7.80 1.25 -0.90
CA LYS A 53 -6.88 2.12 -0.15
C LYS A 53 -6.63 1.56 1.25
N ASN A 54 -7.67 1.14 1.96
CA ASN A 54 -7.54 0.56 3.29
C ASN A 54 -6.72 -0.74 3.30
N MET A 55 -6.91 -1.60 2.28
CA MET A 55 -6.09 -2.81 2.11
C MET A 55 -4.61 -2.47 1.85
N LEU A 56 -4.33 -1.55 0.93
CA LEU A 56 -2.96 -1.12 0.62
C LEU A 56 -2.29 -0.47 1.84
N MET A 57 -3.03 0.37 2.58
CA MET A 57 -2.54 0.97 3.81
C MET A 57 -2.21 -0.09 4.87
N ALA A 58 -3.01 -1.14 5.02
CA ALA A 58 -2.69 -2.26 5.91
C ALA A 58 -1.40 -3.00 5.49
N VAL A 59 -1.16 -3.16 4.19
CA VAL A 59 0.09 -3.75 3.67
C VAL A 59 1.29 -2.83 3.93
N PHE A 60 1.18 -1.56 3.58
CA PHE A 60 2.30 -0.64 3.71
C PHE A 60 2.63 -0.28 5.16
N SER A 61 1.64 -0.20 6.04
CA SER A 61 1.86 0.05 7.48
C SER A 61 2.54 -1.12 8.19
N ARG A 62 2.43 -2.35 7.66
CA ARG A 62 3.18 -3.51 8.16
C ARG A 62 4.63 -3.51 7.70
N ARG A 63 4.87 -3.02 6.48
CA ARG A 63 6.17 -3.08 5.81
C ARG A 63 7.04 -1.85 6.08
N ASN A 64 6.43 -0.70 6.31
CA ASN A 64 7.11 0.57 6.52
C ASN A 64 6.62 1.23 7.81
N ALA A 65 7.48 2.02 8.44
CA ALA A 65 7.04 2.94 9.47
C ALA A 65 6.20 4.08 8.87
N TYR A 66 5.31 4.63 9.68
CA TYR A 66 4.36 5.66 9.31
C TYR A 66 4.09 6.57 10.51
N LYS A 67 3.55 7.75 10.25
CA LYS A 67 3.08 8.68 11.27
C LYS A 67 1.59 8.53 11.46
N ILE A 68 1.12 8.75 12.68
CA ILE A 68 -0.31 8.73 13.03
C ILE A 68 -0.72 10.14 13.44
N ARG A 69 -1.77 10.66 12.82
CA ARG A 69 -2.44 11.91 13.20
C ARG A 69 -3.74 11.56 13.94
N GLU A 70 -4.02 12.26 15.04
CA GLU A 70 -5.22 12.06 15.88
C GLU A 70 -5.41 10.61 16.38
N GLY A 71 -4.32 9.85 16.51
CA GLY A 71 -4.38 8.44 16.92
C GLY A 71 -5.08 7.50 15.92
N ARG A 72 -5.49 7.97 14.74
CA ARG A 72 -6.29 7.19 13.78
C ARG A 72 -5.80 7.28 12.34
N PHE A 73 -5.37 8.46 11.90
CA PHE A 73 -5.04 8.70 10.50
C PHE A 73 -3.56 8.43 10.22
N GLN A 74 -3.29 7.35 9.50
CA GLN A 74 -1.95 6.98 9.07
C GLN A 74 -1.50 7.85 7.88
N HIS A 75 -0.33 8.46 7.97
CA HIS A 75 0.26 9.30 6.93
C HIS A 75 1.79 9.18 6.89
N ALA A 76 2.42 9.78 5.88
CA ALA A 76 3.88 9.77 5.71
C ALA A 76 4.50 8.36 5.79
N VAL A 77 3.88 7.40 5.09
CA VAL A 77 4.34 6.01 5.03
C VAL A 77 5.73 5.96 4.41
N GLY A 78 6.63 5.18 5.02
CA GLY A 78 8.04 5.12 4.64
C GLY A 78 8.93 6.08 5.43
N CYS A 79 8.40 6.83 6.41
CA CYS A 79 9.22 7.67 7.28
C CYS A 79 10.12 6.83 8.21
N ALA A 80 11.20 7.43 8.71
CA ALA A 80 12.02 6.81 9.74
C ALA A 80 11.21 6.53 11.02
N ALA A 81 11.40 5.35 11.60
CA ALA A 81 10.83 5.06 12.91
C ALA A 81 11.53 5.90 13.98
N PRO A 82 10.81 6.54 14.90
CA PRO A 82 11.43 7.32 15.96
C PRO A 82 12.22 6.39 16.88
N ASN A 83 13.51 6.69 17.11
CA ASN A 83 14.32 5.95 18.07
C ASN A 83 13.93 6.37 19.51
N PRO A 84 13.37 5.48 20.34
CA PRO A 84 12.92 5.83 21.69
C PRO A 84 14.07 6.19 22.64
N TYR A 85 15.30 5.80 22.30
CA TYR A 85 16.49 6.07 23.11
C TYR A 85 17.19 7.39 22.75
N LEU A 86 16.85 7.99 21.60
CA LEU A 86 17.38 9.28 21.18
C LEU A 86 16.36 10.38 21.46
N ARG A 87 16.72 11.31 22.35
CA ARG A 87 15.90 12.48 22.66
C ARG A 87 16.03 13.55 21.57
N SER A 88 15.53 13.24 20.37
CA SER A 88 15.40 14.22 19.28
C SER A 88 14.19 15.12 19.55
N SER A 89 14.38 16.45 19.55
CA SER A 89 13.31 17.43 19.84
C SER A 89 12.11 17.30 18.90
N LYS A 90 12.33 16.82 17.66
CA LYS A 90 11.29 16.65 16.64
C LYS A 90 10.20 15.64 17.01
N ASN A 91 10.52 14.61 17.80
CA ASN A 91 9.53 13.65 18.30
C ASN A 91 8.84 14.11 19.59
N VAL A 92 9.39 15.12 20.28
CA VAL A 92 8.87 15.63 21.56
C VAL A 92 7.76 16.65 21.36
N SER A 93 7.73 17.36 20.22
CA SER A 93 6.72 18.37 19.92
C SER A 93 6.31 18.36 18.44
N ASN A 94 5.58 17.32 18.01
CA ASN A 94 4.91 17.39 16.73
C ASN A 94 3.59 18.16 16.89
N PHE A 95 3.66 19.49 16.72
CA PHE A 95 2.51 20.39 16.84
C PHE A 95 1.38 20.07 15.84
N MET A 96 1.66 19.28 14.79
CA MET A 96 0.68 18.82 13.81
C MET A 96 0.14 17.42 14.09
N SER A 97 0.58 16.76 15.17
CA SER A 97 0.06 15.44 15.54
C SER A 97 -1.44 15.48 15.86
N GLU A 98 -1.93 16.63 16.32
CA GLU A 98 -3.32 16.87 16.68
C GLU A 98 -3.87 18.06 15.88
N SER A 99 -5.05 17.92 15.27
CA SER A 99 -5.71 19.00 14.54
C SER A 99 -6.58 19.82 15.49
N HIS A 100 -5.96 20.64 16.34
CA HIS A 100 -6.73 21.58 17.16
C HIS A 100 -7.14 22.78 16.33
N ALA A 101 -8.40 23.22 16.43
CA ALA A 101 -8.87 24.44 15.76
C ALA A 101 -8.33 25.72 16.41
N THR A 102 -7.93 25.65 17.70
CA THR A 102 -7.38 26.77 18.46
C THR A 102 -6.19 26.32 19.29
N THR A 103 -5.20 27.19 19.44
CA THR A 103 -4.07 27.02 20.37
C THR A 103 -4.13 28.09 21.46
N ILE A 104 -3.56 27.80 22.63
CA ILE A 104 -3.52 28.75 23.74
C ILE A 104 -2.25 29.59 23.61
N SER A 105 -2.40 30.91 23.59
CA SER A 105 -1.28 31.85 23.54
C SER A 105 -0.50 31.87 24.86
N SER A 106 0.67 32.50 24.87
CA SER A 106 1.42 32.76 26.10
C SER A 106 0.67 33.63 27.12
N THR A 107 -0.35 34.38 26.67
CA THR A 107 -1.24 35.19 27.51
C THR A 107 -2.48 34.44 27.99
N GLY A 108 -2.64 33.16 27.60
CA GLY A 108 -3.76 32.31 27.99
C GLY A 108 -5.01 32.47 27.12
N GLU A 109 -4.94 33.22 26.01
CA GLU A 109 -6.06 33.42 25.09
C GLU A 109 -6.12 32.31 24.03
N HIS A 110 -7.33 31.91 23.63
CA HIS A 110 -7.51 30.98 22.51
C HIS A 110 -7.36 31.73 21.19
N ILE A 111 -6.35 31.37 20.41
CA ILE A 111 -6.07 31.93 19.08
C ILE A 111 -6.29 30.82 18.04
N PRO A 112 -6.74 31.14 16.80
CA PRO A 112 -6.81 30.16 15.73
C PRO A 112 -5.48 29.41 15.57
N SER A 113 -5.56 28.09 15.43
CA SER A 113 -4.39 27.27 15.16
C SER A 113 -3.72 27.71 13.87
N PHE A 114 -2.39 27.81 13.88
CA PHE A 114 -1.61 28.19 12.71
C PHE A 114 -1.87 27.21 11.55
N LEU A 115 -2.23 27.73 10.38
CA LEU A 115 -2.26 26.94 9.15
C LEU A 115 -0.81 26.77 8.67
N PRO A 116 -0.31 25.53 8.50
CA PRO A 116 1.04 25.31 8.00
C PRO A 116 1.21 25.99 6.64
N THR A 117 2.17 26.91 6.53
CA THR A 117 2.59 27.46 5.25
C THR A 117 3.42 26.45 4.48
N VAL A 118 3.52 26.62 3.15
CA VAL A 118 4.33 25.74 2.30
C VAL A 118 5.79 25.77 2.73
N ASP A 119 6.37 26.96 2.94
CA ASP A 119 7.74 27.13 3.43
C ASP A 119 8.00 26.39 4.76
N TRP A 120 7.02 26.44 5.67
CA TRP A 120 7.12 25.72 6.94
C TRP A 120 7.10 24.20 6.71
N ALA A 121 6.22 23.70 5.85
CA ALA A 121 6.14 22.27 5.51
C ALA A 121 7.42 21.78 4.81
N GLU A 122 8.01 22.59 3.93
CA GLU A 122 9.29 22.30 3.28
C GLU A 122 10.43 22.27 4.29
N SER A 123 10.50 23.26 5.20
CA SER A 123 11.51 23.30 6.26
C SER A 123 11.43 22.08 7.19
N GLU A 124 10.20 21.64 7.50
CA GLU A 124 9.94 20.48 8.35
C GLU A 124 10.26 19.16 7.63
N ALA A 125 10.01 19.08 6.33
CA ALA A 125 10.43 17.94 5.50
C ALA A 125 11.96 17.84 5.41
N ALA A 126 12.65 18.96 5.16
CA ALA A 126 14.11 19.02 5.09
C ALA A 126 14.75 18.63 6.42
N LEU A 127 14.21 19.12 7.54
CA LEU A 127 14.66 18.73 8.87
C LEU A 127 14.45 17.24 9.13
N GLN A 128 13.33 16.66 8.65
CA GLN A 128 13.05 15.24 8.83
C GLN A 128 14.07 14.37 8.10
N ASP A 129 14.43 14.76 6.88
CA ASP A 129 15.40 14.04 6.06
C ASP A 129 16.81 14.14 6.66
N ALA A 130 17.22 15.33 7.12
CA ALA A 130 18.50 15.54 7.78
C ALA A 130 18.64 14.79 9.12
N CYS A 131 17.52 14.53 9.81
CA CYS A 131 17.50 13.78 11.06
C CYS A 131 17.38 12.26 10.88
N ASP A 132 17.24 11.75 9.65
CA ASP A 132 17.12 10.31 9.37
C ASP A 132 18.52 9.65 9.50
N PRO A 133 18.80 8.89 10.58
CA PRO A 133 20.16 8.45 10.87
C PRO A 133 20.57 7.20 10.07
N VAL A 134 19.69 6.62 9.26
CA VAL A 134 19.89 5.29 8.65
C VAL A 134 19.54 5.31 7.15
N GLU A 135 20.48 4.88 6.31
CA GLU A 135 20.17 4.51 4.93
C GLU A 135 19.16 3.36 4.90
N ARG A 136 17.96 3.64 4.39
CA ARG A 136 16.85 2.68 4.39
C ARG A 136 17.16 1.50 3.46
N PRO A 137 16.95 0.25 3.92
CA PRO A 137 17.10 -0.91 3.04
C PRO A 137 16.09 -0.81 1.90
N ARG A 138 16.54 -1.03 0.67
CA ARG A 138 15.66 -1.09 -0.51
C ARG A 138 14.80 -2.35 -0.41
N LEU A 139 13.54 -2.17 -0.03
CA LEU A 139 12.59 -3.27 0.09
C LEU A 139 12.18 -3.76 -1.32
N PRO A 140 12.06 -5.08 -1.55
CA PRO A 140 11.64 -5.64 -2.84
C PRO A 140 10.21 -5.20 -3.20
N PRO A 141 9.73 -5.26 -4.45
CA PRO A 141 8.34 -4.91 -4.78
C PRO A 141 7.31 -5.64 -3.89
N VAL A 142 6.15 -5.04 -3.66
CA VAL A 142 5.10 -5.64 -2.81
C VAL A 142 4.68 -6.99 -3.38
N SER A 143 4.70 -8.01 -2.52
CA SER A 143 4.35 -9.38 -2.87
C SER A 143 2.95 -9.76 -2.36
N ALA A 144 2.36 -10.80 -2.93
CA ALA A 144 1.13 -11.41 -2.39
C ALA A 144 1.32 -11.92 -0.95
N LEU A 145 2.56 -12.24 -0.55
CA LEU A 145 2.89 -12.62 0.82
C LEU A 145 2.62 -11.47 1.79
N ASP A 146 3.03 -10.25 1.43
CA ASP A 146 2.82 -9.04 2.23
C ASP A 146 1.33 -8.81 2.47
N LEU A 147 0.49 -9.08 1.46
CA LEU A 147 -0.97 -9.01 1.58
C LEU A 147 -1.52 -10.04 2.56
N VAL A 148 -1.08 -11.30 2.47
CA VAL A 148 -1.49 -12.38 3.39
C VAL A 148 -1.11 -12.03 4.83
N GLU A 149 0.11 -11.56 5.05
CA GLU A 149 0.58 -11.16 6.38
C GLU A 149 -0.21 -9.98 6.93
N ALA A 150 -0.47 -8.97 6.11
CA ALA A 150 -1.24 -7.80 6.52
C ALA A 150 -2.68 -8.18 6.89
N LEU A 151 -3.33 -9.03 6.10
CA LEU A 151 -4.71 -9.49 6.36
C LEU A 151 -4.80 -10.38 7.60
N LYS A 152 -3.77 -11.16 7.93
CA LYS A 152 -3.71 -11.95 9.18
C LYS A 152 -3.70 -11.07 10.43
N VAL A 153 -3.01 -9.93 10.38
CA VAL A 153 -2.93 -8.96 11.49
C VAL A 153 -4.18 -8.08 11.52
N HIS A 154 -4.57 -7.51 10.37
CA HIS A 154 -5.68 -6.57 10.23
C HIS A 154 -6.93 -7.27 9.67
N LYS A 155 -7.48 -8.23 10.43
CA LYS A 155 -8.66 -9.02 10.02
C LYS A 155 -9.91 -8.16 9.75
N GLY A 156 -10.00 -7.00 10.39
CA GLY A 156 -11.12 -6.05 10.22
C GLY A 156 -11.13 -5.31 8.89
N VAL A 157 -10.08 -5.41 8.06
CA VAL A 157 -10.02 -4.75 6.75
C VAL A 157 -11.05 -5.33 5.80
N ILE A 158 -11.34 -6.63 5.87
CA ILE A 158 -12.42 -7.26 5.11
C ILE A 158 -13.48 -7.75 6.10
N PRO A 159 -14.62 -7.03 6.25
CA PRO A 159 -15.65 -7.41 7.22
C PRO A 159 -16.32 -8.75 6.91
N SER A 160 -16.44 -9.11 5.63
CA SER A 160 -17.11 -10.34 5.21
C SER A 160 -16.18 -11.55 5.30
N HIS A 161 -16.52 -12.50 6.17
CA HIS A 161 -15.77 -13.74 6.37
C HIS A 161 -15.65 -14.59 5.10
N THR A 162 -16.72 -14.69 4.31
CA THR A 162 -16.74 -15.51 3.09
C THR A 162 -15.81 -14.92 2.01
N VAL A 163 -15.80 -13.59 1.89
CA VAL A 163 -14.90 -12.86 0.98
C VAL A 163 -13.46 -12.96 1.47
N TYR A 164 -13.22 -12.80 2.78
CA TYR A 164 -11.90 -12.92 3.37
C TYR A 164 -11.31 -14.31 3.16
N ALA A 165 -12.01 -15.38 3.53
CA ALA A 165 -11.51 -16.75 3.45
C ALA A 165 -11.17 -17.16 2.01
N LYS A 166 -12.10 -16.92 1.08
CA LYS A 166 -11.89 -17.27 -0.34
C LYS A 166 -10.73 -16.51 -0.98
N ASN A 167 -10.56 -15.23 -0.63
CA ASN A 167 -9.44 -14.44 -1.16
C ASN A 167 -8.11 -14.81 -0.49
N MET A 168 -8.13 -15.19 0.80
CA MET A 168 -6.95 -15.69 1.50
C MET A 168 -6.47 -17.00 0.88
N GLU A 169 -7.36 -17.95 0.62
CA GLU A 169 -7.02 -19.21 -0.08
C GLU A 169 -6.41 -18.95 -1.46
N ARG A 170 -7.00 -18.02 -2.23
CA ARG A 170 -6.47 -17.60 -3.53
C ARG A 170 -5.08 -16.99 -3.43
N ALA A 171 -4.87 -16.09 -2.47
CA ALA A 171 -3.57 -15.46 -2.27
C ALA A 171 -2.51 -16.51 -1.85
N LEU A 172 -2.86 -17.41 -0.93
CA LEU A 172 -1.98 -18.52 -0.53
C LEU A 172 -1.66 -19.45 -1.70
N ALA A 173 -2.63 -19.74 -2.58
CA ALA A 173 -2.39 -20.56 -3.76
C ALA A 173 -1.46 -19.89 -4.79
N THR A 174 -1.35 -18.56 -4.79
CA THR A 174 -0.35 -17.83 -5.61
C THR A 174 1.03 -17.78 -5.00
N LEU A 175 1.18 -18.13 -3.71
CA LEU A 175 2.47 -18.25 -3.07
C LEU A 175 3.11 -19.57 -3.52
N TRP A 176 3.85 -19.50 -4.61
CA TRP A 176 4.67 -20.58 -5.08
C TRP A 176 6.09 -20.41 -4.55
N HIS A 177 6.68 -21.49 -4.05
CA HIS A 177 8.10 -21.57 -3.74
C HIS A 177 8.76 -22.56 -4.70
N PRO A 178 9.94 -22.24 -5.26
CA PRO A 178 10.68 -23.20 -6.06
C PRO A 178 11.03 -24.42 -5.22
N SER A 179 10.92 -25.59 -5.85
CA SER A 179 11.40 -26.84 -5.29
C SER A 179 12.92 -26.83 -5.15
N HIS A 180 13.46 -27.72 -4.32
CA HIS A 180 14.90 -27.82 -4.14
C HIS A 180 15.63 -28.14 -5.46
N GLU A 181 15.04 -29.02 -6.28
CA GLU A 181 15.56 -29.39 -7.60
C GLU A 181 15.58 -28.19 -8.56
N GLU A 182 14.56 -27.34 -8.55
CA GLU A 182 14.52 -26.14 -9.39
C GLU A 182 15.57 -25.10 -8.96
N LEU A 183 15.81 -24.95 -7.66
CA LEU A 183 16.87 -24.08 -7.14
C LEU A 183 18.26 -24.56 -7.57
N GLU A 184 18.52 -25.87 -7.50
CA GLU A 184 19.77 -26.46 -7.98
C GLU A 184 19.93 -26.24 -9.50
N GLN A 185 18.87 -26.45 -10.28
CA GLN A 185 18.88 -26.21 -11.72
C GLN A 185 19.14 -24.74 -12.08
N GLU A 186 18.56 -23.80 -11.33
CA GLU A 186 18.78 -22.36 -11.55
C GLU A 186 20.22 -21.96 -11.21
N GLN A 187 20.81 -22.55 -10.16
CA GLN A 187 22.22 -22.36 -9.82
C GLN A 187 23.15 -22.87 -10.93
N ILE A 188 22.87 -24.05 -11.49
CA ILE A 188 23.61 -24.59 -12.64
C ILE A 188 23.45 -23.67 -13.85
N ARG A 189 22.23 -23.25 -14.19
CA ARG A 189 21.96 -22.33 -15.31
C ARG A 189 22.73 -21.01 -15.16
N SER A 190 22.73 -20.42 -13.97
CA SER A 190 23.46 -19.18 -13.69
C SER A 190 24.98 -19.35 -13.90
N GLN A 191 25.53 -20.50 -13.47
CA GLN A 191 26.94 -20.83 -13.71
C GLN A 191 27.24 -20.99 -15.21
N GLU A 192 26.36 -21.67 -15.96
CA GLU A 192 26.50 -21.82 -17.40
C GLU A 192 26.46 -20.48 -18.14
N GLU A 193 25.55 -19.59 -17.78
CA GLU A 193 25.46 -18.23 -18.35
C GLU A 193 26.71 -17.40 -18.04
N ALA A 194 27.24 -17.50 -16.82
CA ALA A 194 28.48 -16.84 -16.43
C ALA A 194 29.70 -17.38 -17.22
N ILE A 195 29.74 -18.68 -17.49
CA ILE A 195 30.80 -19.28 -18.32
C ILE A 195 30.65 -18.85 -19.79
N LYS A 196 29.44 -18.92 -20.35
CA LYS A 196 29.15 -18.50 -21.74
C LYS A 196 29.51 -17.04 -21.97
N SER A 197 29.12 -16.14 -21.06
CA SER A 197 29.42 -14.71 -21.17
C SER A 197 30.93 -14.43 -21.14
N LYS A 198 31.69 -15.11 -20.28
CA LYS A 198 33.17 -15.03 -20.27
C LYS A 198 33.78 -15.50 -21.58
N LEU A 199 33.33 -16.65 -22.10
CA LEU A 199 33.86 -17.22 -23.33
C LEU A 199 33.58 -16.32 -24.55
N ILE A 200 32.39 -15.71 -24.60
CA ILE A 200 32.03 -14.72 -25.61
C ILE A 200 32.94 -13.48 -25.49
N ALA A 201 33.18 -12.97 -24.28
CA ALA A 201 34.07 -11.84 -24.07
C ALA A 201 35.52 -12.13 -24.52
N GLU A 202 36.02 -13.33 -24.26
CA GLU A 202 37.34 -13.79 -24.73
C GLU A 202 37.39 -13.90 -26.25
N GLN A 203 36.35 -14.46 -26.89
CA GLN A 203 36.27 -14.52 -28.35
C GLN A 203 36.27 -13.12 -28.99
N HIS A 204 35.53 -12.18 -28.42
CA HIS A 204 35.55 -10.79 -28.89
C HIS A 204 36.92 -10.13 -28.72
N ALA A 205 37.68 -10.47 -27.67
CA ALA A 205 39.02 -9.93 -27.45
C ALA A 205 40.09 -10.48 -28.41
N VAL A 206 39.87 -11.66 -29.00
CA VAL A 206 40.78 -12.28 -29.98
C VAL A 206 40.51 -11.83 -31.42
N ILE A 207 39.33 -11.25 -31.68
CA ILE A 207 38.90 -10.81 -33.03
C ILE A 207 39.34 -9.35 -33.34
N TRP A 208 39.95 -8.65 -32.38
CA TRP A 208 40.58 -7.32 -32.55
C TRP A 208 42.09 -7.40 -32.31
#